data_AF-A0A4Q3Z2Y2-F1
#
_entry.id   AF-A0A4Q3Z2Y2-F1
#
_cell.length_a   1.000
_cell.length_b   1.000
_cell.length_c   1.000
_cell.angle_alpha   90.00
_cell.angle_beta   90.00
_cell.angle_gamma   90.00
#
_symmetry.space_group_name_H-M   'P 1'
#
loop_
_entity.id
_entity.type
_entity.pdbx_description
1 polymer ?
#
loop_
_entity_poly.entity_id
_entity_poly.type
_entity_poly.pdbx_seq_one_letter_code
_entity_poly.pdbx_strand_id
1 'polypeptide(L)'
;MKIAALIATAVLFSAPAQAATMTYYFSAEYAFGLANDDTVSTIADTAEALIGTTLTGTITFDDTFVSGDAVRRVYAAPTITIDQMDLSGVLPFTEILLQNGEFGFDGYTLRSDLTGSSGDVVSSIFMTLRDTDETIIGDTGFPPLPALSEFEVTEIGFIGNVIGESNARERVNYTLTSLSTTPVPLPAGGLLLLSGLAGLAWKRPKSA
;
A
#
# COMPACT_ATOMS: atom_id res chain seq x y z
N MET A 1 -9.11 -9.08 61.80
CA MET A 1 -8.82 -9.56 60.43
C MET A 1 -9.98 -9.20 59.50
N LYS A 2 -9.80 -8.21 58.62
CA LYS A 2 -10.56 -8.08 57.35
C LYS A 2 -9.66 -7.35 56.36
N ILE A 3 -8.96 -8.12 55.50
CA ILE A 3 -8.22 -7.59 54.36
C ILE A 3 -9.25 -7.49 53.23
N ALA A 4 -9.72 -6.28 52.94
CA ALA A 4 -10.49 -6.01 51.74
C ALA A 4 -9.49 -5.74 50.60
N ALA A 5 -9.16 -6.75 49.82
CA ALA A 5 -8.38 -6.61 48.60
C ALA A 5 -9.26 -5.94 47.53
N LEU A 6 -8.96 -4.67 47.25
CA LEU A 6 -9.55 -3.94 46.13
C LEU A 6 -8.88 -4.45 44.84
N ILE A 7 -9.54 -5.39 44.14
CA ILE A 7 -9.17 -5.78 42.79
C ILE A 7 -9.56 -4.61 41.87
N ALA A 8 -8.62 -3.73 41.60
CA ALA A 8 -8.74 -2.75 40.52
C ALA A 8 -8.55 -3.52 39.21
N THR A 9 -9.66 -3.99 38.63
CA THR A 9 -9.72 -4.52 37.28
C THR A 9 -9.25 -3.40 36.35
N ALA A 10 -8.01 -3.50 35.86
CA ALA A 10 -7.56 -2.70 34.74
C ALA A 10 -8.43 -3.10 33.54
N VAL A 11 -9.48 -2.34 33.30
CA VAL A 11 -10.17 -2.34 32.02
C VAL A 11 -9.16 -1.74 31.05
N LEU A 12 -8.33 -2.61 30.48
CA LEU A 12 -7.64 -2.35 29.24
C LEU A 12 -8.76 -2.12 28.23
N PHE A 13 -9.13 -0.86 28.05
CA PHE A 13 -9.95 -0.47 26.92
C PHE A 13 -9.15 -0.87 25.68
N SER A 14 -9.52 -2.01 25.10
CA SER A 14 -9.21 -2.35 23.72
C SER A 14 -9.90 -1.29 22.86
N ALA A 15 -9.28 -0.13 22.72
CA ALA A 15 -9.67 0.80 21.68
C ALA A 15 -9.58 0.01 20.37
N PRO A 16 -10.59 0.10 19.48
CA PRO A 16 -10.43 -0.44 18.14
C PRO A 16 -9.14 0.14 17.57
N ALA A 17 -8.26 -0.72 17.07
CA ALA A 17 -7.11 -0.26 16.31
C ALA A 17 -7.68 0.62 15.19
N GLN A 18 -7.47 1.93 15.31
CA GLN A 18 -7.84 2.84 14.24
C GLN A 18 -6.99 2.45 13.03
N ALA A 19 -7.65 2.32 11.88
CA ALA A 19 -6.98 2.14 10.61
C ALA A 19 -5.84 3.17 10.49
N ALA A 20 -4.63 2.69 10.30
CA ALA A 20 -3.44 3.50 10.19
C ALA A 20 -3.25 3.89 8.73
N THR A 21 -3.46 5.16 8.42
CA THR A 21 -3.08 5.72 7.13
C THR A 21 -1.57 5.92 7.08
N MET A 22 -0.90 5.28 6.13
CA MET A 22 0.54 5.43 5.91
C MET A 22 0.80 6.12 4.57
N THR A 23 1.70 7.10 4.57
CA THR A 23 2.14 7.76 3.33
C THR A 23 3.56 7.34 3.01
N TYR A 24 3.73 6.79 1.81
CA TYR A 24 5.00 6.39 1.23
C TYR A 24 5.40 7.41 0.15
N TYR A 25 6.68 7.75 0.10
CA TYR A 25 7.30 8.52 -0.96
C TYR A 25 8.08 7.57 -1.85
N PHE A 26 7.92 7.70 -3.16
CA PHE A 26 8.62 6.86 -4.11
C PHE A 26 9.42 7.65 -5.13
N SER A 27 10.43 6.98 -5.70
CA SER A 27 11.08 7.39 -6.95
C SER A 27 11.06 6.21 -7.92
N ALA A 28 11.01 6.48 -9.23
CA ALA A 28 11.03 5.46 -10.27
C ALA A 28 11.80 5.92 -11.50
N GLU A 29 12.46 4.99 -12.18
CA GLU A 29 13.21 5.22 -13.42
C GLU A 29 12.67 4.37 -14.56
N TYR A 30 12.78 4.86 -15.79
CA TYR A 30 12.30 4.16 -16.98
C TYR A 30 12.94 2.76 -17.09
N ALA A 31 12.10 1.76 -17.36
CA ALA A 31 12.52 0.38 -17.54
C ALA A 31 12.41 -0.04 -19.01
N PHE A 32 11.20 -0.04 -19.56
CA PHE A 32 10.94 -0.44 -20.95
C PHE A 32 9.58 0.10 -21.43
N GLY A 33 9.36 0.03 -22.75
CA GLY A 33 8.07 0.32 -23.38
C GLY A 33 7.74 -0.65 -24.52
N LEU A 34 6.45 -0.79 -24.83
CA LEU A 34 5.91 -1.43 -26.03
C LEU A 34 5.47 -0.35 -27.01
N ALA A 35 5.66 -0.60 -28.32
CA ALA A 35 5.47 0.40 -29.38
C ALA A 35 4.04 1.02 -29.41
N ASN A 36 3.99 2.31 -29.74
CA ASN A 36 2.79 3.15 -29.81
C ASN A 36 1.77 2.74 -30.87
N ASP A 37 0.51 3.04 -30.58
CA ASP A 37 -0.56 3.23 -31.56
C ASP A 37 -0.78 4.74 -31.73
N ASP A 38 -0.31 5.31 -32.85
CA ASP A 38 -0.33 6.75 -33.11
C ASP A 38 -1.74 7.40 -33.17
N THR A 39 -2.83 6.65 -32.92
CA THR A 39 -4.20 7.10 -33.18
C THR A 39 -4.96 7.67 -31.99
N VAL A 40 -4.60 7.33 -30.74
CA VAL A 40 -5.29 7.81 -29.52
C VAL A 40 -4.28 8.10 -28.43
N SER A 41 -4.30 9.31 -27.86
CA SER A 41 -3.41 9.66 -26.76
C SER A 41 -3.86 9.03 -25.44
N THR A 42 -2.97 8.30 -24.77
CA THR A 42 -3.19 7.63 -23.49
C THR A 42 -2.19 8.07 -22.42
N ILE A 43 -2.36 7.56 -21.19
CA ILE A 43 -1.38 7.75 -20.11
C ILE A 43 -0.02 7.12 -20.45
N ALA A 44 0.02 6.12 -21.34
CA ALA A 44 1.27 5.52 -21.80
C ALA A 44 2.09 6.55 -22.62
N ASP A 45 1.49 7.33 -23.51
CA ASP A 45 2.18 8.41 -24.24
C ASP A 45 2.72 9.48 -23.28
N THR A 46 1.94 9.82 -22.26
CA THR A 46 2.36 10.79 -21.24
C THR A 46 3.60 10.27 -20.50
N ALA A 47 3.61 8.97 -20.16
CA ALA A 47 4.74 8.33 -19.52
C ALA A 47 5.96 8.17 -20.46
N GLU A 48 5.73 7.96 -21.76
CA GLU A 48 6.80 7.91 -22.77
C GLU A 48 7.48 9.26 -22.93
N ALA A 49 6.71 10.35 -22.95
CA ALA A 49 7.24 11.71 -23.03
C ALA A 49 8.16 12.09 -21.84
N LEU A 50 8.10 11.32 -20.75
CA LEU A 50 8.90 11.50 -19.54
C LEU A 50 10.13 10.59 -19.47
N ILE A 51 10.43 9.80 -20.51
CA ILE A 51 11.66 9.00 -20.56
C ILE A 51 12.90 9.88 -20.30
N GLY A 52 13.75 9.42 -19.38
CA GLY A 52 14.92 10.18 -18.90
C GLY A 52 14.63 11.10 -17.71
N THR A 53 13.37 11.18 -17.26
CA THR A 53 12.96 11.85 -16.03
C THR A 53 12.71 10.83 -14.93
N THR A 54 13.27 11.07 -13.73
CA THR A 54 12.89 10.30 -12.53
C THR A 54 11.48 10.67 -12.13
N LEU A 55 10.58 9.70 -12.08
CA LEU A 55 9.24 9.91 -11.54
C LEU A 55 9.31 9.93 -10.02
N THR A 56 8.58 10.85 -9.40
CA THR A 56 8.41 10.94 -7.95
C THR A 56 6.96 11.06 -7.59
N GLY A 57 6.60 10.67 -6.37
CA GLY A 57 5.24 10.86 -5.91
C GLY A 57 4.98 10.21 -4.57
N THR A 58 3.70 10.08 -4.26
CA THR A 58 3.24 9.50 -2.98
C THR A 58 2.23 8.39 -3.18
N ILE A 59 2.25 7.44 -2.24
CA ILE A 59 1.21 6.41 -2.07
C ILE A 59 0.67 6.58 -0.66
N THR A 60 -0.59 6.93 -0.53
CA THR A 60 -1.30 6.92 0.75
C THR A 60 -2.11 5.64 0.84
N PHE A 61 -1.64 4.71 1.67
CA PHE A 61 -2.24 3.41 1.92
C PHE A 61 -3.08 3.45 3.19
N ASP A 62 -4.31 2.95 3.09
CA ASP A 62 -5.24 2.74 4.20
C ASP A 62 -5.36 1.24 4.44
N ASP A 63 -5.01 0.80 5.64
CA ASP A 63 -5.05 -0.61 6.07
C ASP A 63 -6.47 -1.12 6.39
N THR A 64 -7.50 -0.35 6.07
CA THR A 64 -8.90 -0.79 6.19
C THR A 64 -9.16 -2.02 5.32
N PHE A 65 -9.25 -3.18 5.96
CA PHE A 65 -9.61 -4.44 5.32
C PHE A 65 -11.04 -4.39 4.76
N VAL A 66 -11.19 -4.72 3.48
CA VAL A 66 -12.49 -4.74 2.78
C VAL A 66 -13.02 -6.16 2.67
N SER A 67 -12.20 -7.08 2.16
CA SER A 67 -12.56 -8.49 1.96
C SER A 67 -11.33 -9.36 1.71
N GLY A 68 -11.47 -10.68 1.77
CA GLY A 68 -10.37 -11.59 1.49
C GLY A 68 -10.59 -13.00 2.01
N ASP A 69 -9.62 -13.86 1.76
CA ASP A 69 -9.52 -15.24 2.20
C ASP A 69 -8.08 -15.57 2.61
N ALA A 70 -7.72 -16.86 2.61
CA ALA A 70 -6.40 -17.33 3.02
C ALA A 70 -5.27 -17.00 2.03
N VAL A 71 -5.60 -16.82 0.75
CA VAL A 71 -4.62 -16.57 -0.33
C VAL A 71 -4.71 -15.16 -0.88
N ARG A 72 -5.73 -14.39 -0.45
CA ARG A 72 -6.02 -13.07 -0.98
C ARG A 72 -6.55 -12.09 0.06
N ARG A 73 -6.04 -10.85 0.10
CA ARG A 73 -6.65 -9.75 0.88
C ARG A 73 -6.82 -8.49 0.05
N VAL A 74 -7.97 -7.86 0.22
CA VAL A 74 -8.37 -6.60 -0.41
C VAL A 74 -8.52 -5.54 0.68
N TYR A 75 -7.84 -4.40 0.49
CA TYR A 75 -7.87 -3.24 1.36
C TYR A 75 -8.51 -2.04 0.66
N ALA A 76 -8.81 -0.99 1.41
CA ALA A 76 -9.37 0.25 0.86
C ALA A 76 -8.38 0.90 -0.13
N ALA A 77 -8.88 1.32 -1.29
CA ALA A 77 -8.06 1.82 -2.39
C ALA A 77 -7.11 2.94 -1.95
N PRO A 78 -5.84 2.92 -2.39
CA PRO A 78 -4.86 3.90 -1.97
C PRO A 78 -5.03 5.16 -2.83
N THR A 79 -4.53 6.28 -2.32
CA THR A 79 -4.34 7.46 -3.16
C THR A 79 -2.92 7.46 -3.69
N ILE A 80 -2.74 7.59 -5.01
CA ILE A 80 -1.42 7.77 -5.61
C ILE A 80 -1.34 9.11 -6.32
N THR A 81 -0.19 9.77 -6.15
CA THR A 81 0.22 10.92 -6.95
C THR A 81 1.51 10.60 -7.68
N ILE A 82 1.67 11.15 -8.87
CA ILE A 82 2.94 11.20 -9.62
C ILE A 82 3.17 12.66 -9.96
N ASP A 83 4.23 13.26 -9.44
CA ASP A 83 4.44 14.71 -9.48
C ASP A 83 4.61 15.24 -10.91
N GLN A 84 5.04 14.38 -11.84
CA GLN A 84 5.28 14.72 -13.24
C GLN A 84 4.06 14.49 -14.14
N MET A 85 2.96 13.92 -13.64
CA MET A 85 1.79 13.55 -14.45
C MET A 85 0.46 13.95 -13.80
N ASP A 86 -0.51 14.38 -14.61
CA ASP A 86 -1.90 14.50 -14.16
C ASP A 86 -2.59 13.13 -14.27
N LEU A 87 -3.05 12.59 -13.13
CA LEU A 87 -3.71 11.29 -13.05
C LEU A 87 -5.23 11.41 -13.06
N SER A 88 -5.80 12.62 -13.14
CA SER A 88 -7.25 12.85 -13.00
C SER A 88 -8.11 12.06 -13.99
N GLY A 89 -7.58 11.74 -15.18
CA GLY A 89 -8.23 10.92 -16.20
C GLY A 89 -8.10 9.40 -16.04
N VAL A 90 -7.36 8.91 -15.05
CA VAL A 90 -7.08 7.47 -14.83
C VAL A 90 -7.58 6.99 -13.47
N LEU A 91 -8.08 7.90 -12.64
CA LEU A 91 -8.61 7.62 -11.30
C LEU A 91 -10.11 7.25 -11.34
N PRO A 92 -10.61 6.47 -10.37
CA PRO A 92 -9.93 6.01 -9.15
C PRO A 92 -9.15 4.68 -9.32
N PHE A 93 -8.27 4.43 -8.36
CA PHE A 93 -7.78 3.08 -8.09
C PHE A 93 -8.86 2.26 -7.41
N THR A 94 -8.98 0.99 -7.76
CA THR A 94 -10.13 0.17 -7.34
C THR A 94 -9.77 -1.19 -6.82
N GLU A 95 -8.65 -1.75 -7.27
CA GLU A 95 -8.19 -3.04 -6.79
C GLU A 95 -6.85 -2.87 -6.08
N ILE A 96 -6.85 -3.09 -4.76
CA ILE A 96 -5.66 -3.51 -4.03
C ILE A 96 -5.77 -5.00 -3.78
N LEU A 97 -4.74 -5.70 -4.18
CA LEU A 97 -4.62 -7.13 -4.03
C LEU A 97 -3.32 -7.43 -3.31
N LEU A 98 -3.40 -7.90 -2.06
CA LEU A 98 -2.33 -8.71 -1.49
C LEU A 98 -2.63 -10.17 -1.81
N GLN A 99 -1.65 -10.86 -2.37
CA GLN A 99 -1.77 -12.23 -2.84
C GLN A 99 -0.64 -13.11 -2.32
N ASN A 100 -0.96 -14.37 -2.05
CA ASN A 100 0.00 -15.44 -1.75
C ASN A 100 -0.12 -16.51 -2.86
N GLY A 101 0.92 -16.66 -3.67
CA GLY A 101 1.10 -17.67 -4.71
C GLY A 101 0.26 -17.45 -5.97
N GLU A 102 -0.69 -16.53 -5.95
CA GLU A 102 -1.52 -16.18 -7.11
C GLU A 102 -0.62 -15.48 -8.14
N PHE A 103 -0.51 -16.02 -9.37
CA PHE A 103 0.40 -15.54 -10.44
C PHE A 103 1.91 -15.81 -10.24
N GLY A 104 2.27 -16.72 -9.33
CA GLY A 104 3.65 -17.18 -9.16
C GLY A 104 4.57 -16.19 -8.44
N PHE A 105 4.01 -15.22 -7.73
CA PHE A 105 4.72 -14.37 -6.78
C PHE A 105 3.80 -13.96 -5.63
N ASP A 106 4.39 -13.80 -4.46
CA ASP A 106 3.74 -13.17 -3.32
C ASP A 106 3.94 -11.67 -3.43
N GLY A 107 2.89 -10.88 -3.17
CA GLY A 107 3.04 -9.45 -3.35
C GLY A 107 1.79 -8.62 -3.19
N TYR A 108 2.00 -7.35 -3.47
CA TYR A 108 1.00 -6.29 -3.53
C TYR A 108 0.83 -5.89 -4.99
N THR A 109 -0.40 -5.91 -5.48
CA THR A 109 -0.75 -5.34 -6.79
C THR A 109 -1.83 -4.29 -6.61
N LEU A 110 -1.65 -3.18 -7.31
CA LEU A 110 -2.62 -2.11 -7.43
C LEU A 110 -2.93 -1.89 -8.90
N ARG A 111 -4.21 -1.69 -9.23
CA ARG A 111 -4.63 -1.30 -10.57
C ARG A 111 -5.73 -0.25 -10.54
N SER A 112 -5.69 0.67 -11.50
CA SER A 112 -6.79 1.60 -11.77
C SER A 112 -7.93 0.91 -12.52
N ASP A 113 -9.15 1.39 -12.29
CA ASP A 113 -10.32 0.84 -12.97
C ASP A 113 -10.24 1.04 -14.49
N LEU A 114 -10.82 0.08 -15.22
CA LEU A 114 -11.08 0.18 -16.65
C LEU A 114 -12.55 0.56 -16.86
N THR A 115 -12.86 1.85 -16.86
CA THR A 115 -14.24 2.31 -17.09
C THR A 115 -14.48 2.65 -18.56
N GLY A 116 -15.49 2.03 -19.18
CA GLY A 116 -15.91 2.32 -20.55
C GLY A 116 -16.67 1.17 -21.18
N SER A 117 -16.92 1.26 -22.47
CA SER A 117 -17.57 0.22 -23.27
C SER A 117 -16.55 -0.65 -24.00
N SER A 118 -16.93 -1.89 -24.33
CA SER A 118 -16.09 -2.77 -25.16
C SER A 118 -15.69 -2.08 -26.46
N GLY A 119 -14.40 -2.08 -26.78
CA GLY A 119 -13.81 -1.38 -27.93
C GLY A 119 -13.27 0.02 -27.63
N ASP A 120 -13.56 0.60 -26.46
CA ASP A 120 -12.98 1.89 -26.05
C ASP A 120 -11.50 1.73 -25.68
N VAL A 121 -10.67 2.67 -26.13
CA VAL A 121 -9.28 2.81 -25.66
C VAL A 121 -9.30 3.60 -24.35
N VAL A 122 -8.76 3.01 -23.29
CA VAL A 122 -8.72 3.59 -21.95
C VAL A 122 -7.33 3.54 -21.36
N SER A 123 -7.03 4.54 -20.56
CA SER A 123 -5.79 4.60 -19.78
C SER A 123 -5.92 3.78 -18.51
N SER A 124 -4.86 3.07 -18.12
CA SER A 124 -4.78 2.34 -16.86
C SER A 124 -3.39 2.43 -16.28
N ILE A 125 -3.32 2.48 -14.96
CA ILE A 125 -2.06 2.42 -14.21
C ILE A 125 -2.10 1.16 -13.36
N PHE A 126 -0.97 0.48 -13.26
CA PHE A 126 -0.78 -0.55 -12.27
C PHE A 126 0.56 -0.37 -11.56
N MET A 127 0.63 -0.92 -10.35
CA MET A 127 1.84 -1.00 -9.56
C MET A 127 1.92 -2.39 -8.96
N THR A 128 3.11 -2.99 -8.96
CA THR A 128 3.35 -4.27 -8.31
C THR A 128 4.53 -4.13 -7.37
N LEU A 129 4.40 -4.65 -6.15
CA LEU A 129 5.50 -4.84 -5.21
C LEU A 129 5.56 -6.33 -4.90
N ARG A 130 6.76 -6.91 -4.88
CA ARG A 130 6.95 -8.36 -4.71
C ARG A 130 7.55 -8.66 -3.35
N ASP A 131 7.22 -9.82 -2.80
CA ASP A 131 7.89 -10.41 -1.66
C ASP A 131 8.61 -11.66 -2.16
N THR A 132 9.79 -11.49 -2.76
CA THR A 132 10.52 -12.63 -3.34
C THR A 132 11.16 -13.47 -2.25
N ASP A 133 11.50 -12.86 -1.12
CA ASP A 133 12.09 -13.53 0.05
C ASP A 133 11.03 -14.20 0.97
N GLU A 134 9.73 -14.08 0.67
CA GLU A 134 8.59 -14.65 1.41
C GLU A 134 8.57 -14.25 2.92
N THR A 135 9.14 -13.08 3.23
CA THR A 135 9.30 -12.64 4.63
C THR A 135 8.11 -11.85 5.16
N ILE A 136 7.29 -11.31 4.26
CA ILE A 136 6.15 -10.44 4.59
C ILE A 136 4.86 -11.24 4.48
N ILE A 137 4.67 -11.90 3.35
CA ILE A 137 3.59 -12.80 3.00
C ILE A 137 4.22 -14.20 2.97
N GLY A 138 4.22 -14.87 4.12
CA GLY A 138 4.73 -16.24 4.23
C GLY A 138 3.63 -17.28 4.41
N ASP A 139 4.03 -18.53 4.67
CA ASP A 139 3.15 -19.68 4.95
C ASP A 139 2.10 -19.42 6.05
N THR A 140 2.36 -18.49 6.96
CA THR A 140 1.45 -18.13 8.06
C THR A 140 0.32 -17.18 7.64
N GLY A 141 0.30 -16.74 6.38
CA GLY A 141 -0.66 -15.80 5.81
C GLY A 141 -0.25 -14.33 5.94
N PHE A 142 -1.17 -13.44 5.61
CA PHE A 142 -0.90 -12.00 5.54
C PHE A 142 -0.71 -11.35 6.92
N PRO A 143 0.22 -10.38 7.04
CA PRO A 143 0.40 -9.62 8.26
C PRO A 143 -0.86 -8.79 8.57
N PRO A 144 -1.06 -8.38 9.83
CA PRO A 144 -2.16 -7.49 10.20
C PRO A 144 -2.06 -6.12 9.52
N LEU A 145 -0.84 -5.63 9.29
CA LEU A 145 -0.54 -4.37 8.62
C LEU A 145 0.68 -4.55 7.71
N PRO A 146 0.50 -4.69 6.39
CA PRO A 146 1.63 -4.79 5.46
C PRO A 146 2.28 -3.41 5.30
N ALA A 147 3.57 -3.29 5.66
CA ALA A 147 4.33 -2.09 5.36
C ALA A 147 4.83 -2.18 3.91
N LEU A 148 4.34 -1.32 3.00
CA LEU A 148 4.71 -1.39 1.58
C LEU A 148 6.21 -1.27 1.33
N SER A 149 6.95 -0.58 2.20
CA SER A 149 8.41 -0.42 2.13
C SER A 149 9.21 -1.68 2.46
N GLU A 150 8.57 -2.70 3.03
CA GLU A 150 9.22 -4.00 3.28
C GLU A 150 9.25 -4.85 2.02
N PHE A 151 8.29 -4.65 1.10
CA PHE A 151 8.26 -5.36 -0.17
C PHE A 151 9.45 -4.95 -1.03
N GLU A 152 9.93 -5.93 -1.78
CA GLU A 152 10.89 -5.67 -2.82
C GLU A 152 10.24 -4.89 -3.94
N VAL A 153 11.01 -3.90 -4.35
CA VAL A 153 10.62 -2.87 -5.29
C VAL A 153 10.34 -3.49 -6.66
N THR A 154 9.11 -3.32 -7.16
CA THR A 154 8.74 -3.68 -8.53
C THR A 154 7.87 -2.59 -9.19
N GLU A 155 7.60 -2.77 -10.48
CA GLU A 155 7.27 -1.72 -11.44
C GLU A 155 5.99 -0.91 -11.17
N ILE A 156 5.98 0.31 -11.72
CA ILE A 156 4.78 1.07 -12.07
C ILE A 156 4.65 1.00 -13.59
N GLY A 157 3.48 0.58 -14.08
CA GLY A 157 3.20 0.55 -15.51
C GLY A 157 2.03 1.45 -15.89
N PHE A 158 2.20 2.13 -17.01
CA PHE A 158 1.24 3.01 -17.65
C PHE A 158 0.77 2.34 -18.93
N ILE A 159 -0.53 2.09 -19.05
CA ILE A 159 -1.10 1.25 -20.10
C ILE A 159 -2.17 2.04 -20.88
N GLY A 160 -2.12 1.95 -22.20
CA GLY A 160 -3.27 2.14 -23.09
C GLY A 160 -3.89 0.77 -23.42
N ASN A 161 -5.14 0.53 -22.99
CA ASN A 161 -5.82 -0.76 -23.21
C ASN A 161 -7.12 -0.57 -23.99
N VAL A 162 -7.52 -1.59 -24.74
CA VAL A 162 -8.88 -1.65 -25.30
C VAL A 162 -9.75 -2.49 -24.37
N ILE A 163 -10.88 -1.93 -23.94
CA ILE A 163 -11.83 -2.69 -23.11
C ILE A 163 -12.34 -3.90 -23.89
N GLY A 164 -12.22 -5.08 -23.29
CA GLY A 164 -12.60 -6.36 -23.90
C GLY A 164 -11.46 -7.09 -24.61
N GLU A 165 -10.28 -6.49 -24.71
CA GLU A 165 -9.06 -7.14 -25.21
C GLU A 165 -8.17 -7.61 -24.05
N SER A 166 -7.44 -8.72 -24.27
CA SER A 166 -6.58 -9.33 -23.24
C SER A 166 -5.20 -8.69 -23.14
N ASN A 167 -4.77 -7.91 -24.13
CA ASN A 167 -3.42 -7.36 -24.22
C ASN A 167 -3.47 -5.84 -24.22
N ALA A 168 -2.52 -5.23 -23.52
CA ALA A 168 -2.25 -3.80 -23.64
C ALA A 168 -1.87 -3.46 -25.09
N ARG A 169 -2.45 -2.39 -25.63
CA ARG A 169 -1.99 -1.81 -26.90
C ARG A 169 -0.67 -1.08 -26.71
N GLU A 170 -0.59 -0.31 -25.64
CA GLU A 170 0.55 0.52 -25.29
C GLU A 170 0.93 0.26 -23.85
N ARG A 171 2.23 0.29 -23.58
CA ARG A 171 2.74 0.08 -22.24
C ARG A 171 4.07 0.80 -22.07
N VAL A 172 4.17 1.58 -21.01
CA VAL A 172 5.44 2.16 -20.54
C VAL A 172 5.61 1.80 -19.08
N ASN A 173 6.75 1.24 -18.74
CA ASN A 173 7.05 0.77 -17.40
C ASN A 173 8.24 1.53 -16.80
N TYR A 174 8.09 1.85 -15.52
CA TYR A 174 9.12 2.41 -14.67
C TYR A 174 9.41 1.43 -13.53
N THR A 175 10.68 1.19 -13.27
CA THR A 175 11.13 0.45 -12.09
C THR A 175 11.19 1.44 -10.94
N LEU A 176 10.44 1.16 -9.87
CA LEU A 176 10.64 1.87 -8.61
C LEU A 176 12.13 1.77 -8.20
N THR A 177 12.70 2.84 -7.66
CA THR A 177 14.11 2.89 -7.20
C THR A 177 14.21 3.16 -5.71
N SER A 178 13.15 3.70 -5.11
CA SER A 178 13.03 3.86 -3.67
C SER A 178 11.56 3.84 -3.26
N LEU A 179 11.27 3.29 -2.08
CA LEU A 179 9.97 3.40 -1.42
C LEU A 179 10.22 3.60 0.08
N SER A 180 9.79 4.74 0.63
CA SER A 180 10.09 5.10 2.02
C SER A 180 8.90 5.74 2.72
N THR A 181 8.76 5.52 4.02
CA THR A 181 7.74 6.19 4.85
C THR A 181 8.37 7.25 5.74
N THR A 182 7.61 8.30 6.04
CA THR A 182 7.91 9.11 7.22
C THR A 182 7.47 8.33 8.47
N PRO A 183 8.29 8.26 9.54
CA PRO A 183 7.91 7.58 10.77
C PRO A 183 6.57 8.08 11.30
N VAL A 184 5.60 7.18 11.49
CA VAL A 184 4.33 7.52 12.14
C VAL A 184 4.64 7.85 13.61
N PRO A 185 4.25 9.03 14.13
CA PRO A 185 4.41 9.31 15.55
C PRO A 185 3.68 8.26 16.36
N LEU A 186 4.39 7.56 17.25
CA LEU A 186 3.76 6.61 18.15
C LEU A 186 2.59 7.31 18.87
N PRO A 187 1.41 6.66 18.98
CA PRO A 187 0.32 7.23 19.76
C PRO A 187 0.85 7.60 21.14
N ALA A 188 0.53 8.81 21.62
CA ALA A 188 0.97 9.30 22.93
C ALA A 188 0.65 8.34 24.11
N GLY A 189 -0.19 7.32 23.87
CA GLY A 189 -0.41 6.18 24.76
C GLY A 189 0.85 5.43 25.19
N GLY A 190 1.91 5.37 24.38
CA GLY A 190 3.18 4.75 24.78
C GLY A 190 3.87 5.48 25.94
N LEU A 191 3.80 6.82 25.93
CA LEU A 191 4.28 7.65 27.05
C LEU A 191 3.39 7.51 28.29
N LEU A 192 2.08 7.33 28.13
CA LEU A 192 1.16 7.08 29.24
C LEU A 192 1.44 5.72 29.91
N LEU A 193 1.72 4.67 29.15
CA LEU A 193 2.14 3.35 29.67
C LEU A 193 3.44 3.44 30.49
N LEU A 194 4.44 4.16 29.99
CA LEU A 194 5.70 4.37 30.72
C LEU A 194 5.49 5.21 31.99
N SER A 195 4.65 6.23 31.95
CA SER A 195 4.31 7.03 33.14
C SER A 195 3.51 6.25 34.18
N GLY A 196 2.60 5.37 33.74
CA GLY A 196 1.82 4.50 34.61
C GLY A 196 2.68 3.44 35.30
N LEU A 197 3.64 2.85 34.58
CA LEU A 197 4.61 1.91 35.15
C LEU A 197 5.54 2.60 36.17
N ALA A 198 6.01 3.83 35.88
CA ALA A 198 6.81 4.61 36.82
C ALA A 198 6.01 4.97 38.09
N GLY A 199 4.73 5.32 37.96
CA GLY A 199 3.83 5.60 39.09
C GLY A 199 3.58 4.37 39.97
N LEU A 200 3.50 3.17 39.39
CA LEU A 200 3.35 1.91 40.12
C LEU A 200 4.64 1.51 40.85
N ALA A 201 5.82 1.76 40.26
CA ALA A 201 7.10 1.50 40.89
C ALA A 201 7.35 2.38 42.14
N TRP A 202 6.80 3.61 42.16
CA TRP A 202 6.89 4.51 43.31
C TRP A 202 5.98 4.14 44.48
N LYS A 203 4.93 3.35 44.26
CA LYS A 203 4.06 2.83 45.32
C LYS A 203 4.54 1.50 45.90
N ARG A 204 5.85 1.24 45.94
CA ARG A 204 6.39 0.14 46.76
C ARG A 204 6.17 0.49 48.24
N PRO A 205 5.39 -0.30 49.01
CA PRO A 205 5.28 -0.08 50.44
C PRO A 205 6.66 -0.28 51.07
N LYS A 206 7.09 0.67 51.91
CA LYS A 206 8.23 0.46 52.81
C LYS A 206 7.88 -0.73 53.70
N SER A 207 8.54 -1.85 53.49
CA SER A 207 8.55 -2.97 54.43
C SER A 207 9.04 -2.44 55.77
N ALA A 208 8.17 -2.51 56.78
CA ALA A 208 8.53 -2.36 58.19
C ALA A 208 8.99 -3.71 58.74
#